data_AF-H9GPR9-F1
#
_entry.id   AF-H9GPR9-F1
#
_cell.length_a   1.000
_cell.length_b   1.000
_cell.length_c   1.000
_cell.angle_alpha   90.00
_cell.angle_beta   90.00
_cell.angle_gamma   90.00
#
_symmetry.space_group_name_H-M   'P 1'
#
loop_
_entity.id
_entity.type
_entity.pdbx_description
1 polymer ?
#
loop_
_entity_poly.entity_id
_entity_poly.type
_entity_poly.pdbx_seq_one_letter_code
_entity_poly.pdbx_strand_id
1 'polypeptide(L)'
;MAEKEGGLQACHWTPLKVVAVIATGFLFLAGIGAGIWATVVTLVGSEKESLYAVQVSPGDLRLTIYDENEGKWRLLCSSSHNAQVASLSCEEMGFVRSLSHSVLAADSAGSNGTSGYFCVDGSRLPYARMLSEALVVCECPTGRFLATLCQDCGRRKLSVERIVGGQDASLGKWPWQVSLRYDGTHLCGGSVISAEWVITAAHCFPERNRVVSRWRVFAGAVSQSSAKGLQVGVTSIVYHGGYHPFQDPNSEENSNDIALMHLAAPLSFNEFIQPVCLPALGQPLVDGKICTVTGWGNTQYYGKP
;
A
#
# COMPACT_ATOMS: atom_id res chain seq x y z
N MET A 1 9.08 -16.13 -11.60
CA MET A 1 8.05 -15.43 -10.79
C MET A 1 6.91 -15.15 -11.74
N ALA A 2 5.68 -15.47 -11.37
CA ALA A 2 4.50 -15.16 -12.17
C ALA A 2 3.75 -13.97 -11.57
N GLU A 3 3.00 -13.25 -12.40
CA GLU A 3 2.01 -12.25 -12.00
C GLU A 3 0.63 -12.64 -12.54
N LYS A 4 -0.44 -12.38 -11.78
CA LYS A 4 -1.82 -12.62 -12.21
C LYS A 4 -2.71 -11.46 -11.78
N GLU A 5 -3.43 -10.87 -12.74
CA GLU A 5 -4.50 -9.90 -12.44
C GLU A 5 -5.71 -10.65 -11.87
N GLY A 6 -6.37 -10.06 -10.87
CA GLY A 6 -7.64 -10.56 -10.36
C GLY A 6 -8.67 -10.61 -11.49
N GLY A 7 -9.10 -11.81 -11.87
CA GLY A 7 -10.18 -11.97 -12.84
C GLY A 7 -11.52 -11.72 -12.17
N LEU A 8 -12.41 -10.98 -12.84
CA LEU A 8 -13.84 -11.15 -12.61
C LEU A 8 -14.15 -12.63 -12.87
N GLN A 9 -14.48 -13.39 -11.83
CA GLN A 9 -15.16 -14.66 -12.06
C GLN A 9 -16.41 -14.29 -12.84
N ALA A 10 -16.47 -14.70 -14.10
CA ALA A 10 -17.67 -14.56 -14.90
C ALA A 10 -18.78 -15.26 -14.12
N CYS A 11 -19.70 -14.49 -13.54
CA CYS A 11 -20.97 -15.06 -13.10
C CYS A 11 -21.55 -15.77 -14.32
N HIS A 12 -21.62 -17.11 -14.27
CA HIS A 12 -22.37 -17.87 -15.25
C HIS A 12 -23.83 -17.42 -15.14
N TRP A 13 -24.26 -16.53 -16.02
CA TRP A 13 -25.67 -16.22 -16.17
C TRP A 13 -26.35 -17.44 -16.78
N THR A 14 -27.21 -18.08 -16.00
CA THR A 14 -28.08 -19.14 -16.52
C THR A 14 -28.93 -18.58 -17.67
N PRO A 15 -29.15 -19.33 -18.77
CA PRO A 15 -29.83 -18.86 -19.98
C PRO A 15 -31.24 -18.27 -19.75
N LEU A 16 -31.88 -18.56 -18.61
CA LEU A 16 -33.17 -17.97 -18.24
C LEU A 16 -33.13 -16.46 -17.97
N LYS A 17 -31.99 -15.89 -17.56
CA LYS A 17 -31.89 -14.44 -17.27
C LYS A 17 -31.56 -13.59 -18.49
N VAL A 18 -31.11 -14.19 -19.59
CA VAL A 18 -30.86 -13.50 -20.87
C VAL A 18 -32.16 -13.18 -21.61
N VAL A 19 -33.20 -14.00 -21.44
CA VAL A 19 -34.51 -13.79 -22.09
C VAL A 19 -35.30 -12.64 -21.45
N ALA A 20 -35.12 -12.38 -20.14
CA ALA A 20 -35.85 -11.32 -19.44
C ALA A 20 -35.38 -9.89 -19.78
N VAL A 21 -34.14 -9.72 -20.26
CA VAL A 21 -33.60 -8.40 -20.64
C VAL A 21 -33.93 -8.05 -22.10
N ILE A 22 -34.17 -9.06 -22.95
CA ILE A 22 -34.48 -8.85 -24.38
C ILE A 22 -35.97 -8.55 -24.61
N ALA A 23 -36.86 -8.87 -23.67
CA ALA A 23 -38.31 -8.70 -23.82
C ALA A 23 -38.88 -7.31 -23.43
N THR A 24 -38.07 -6.41 -22.85
CA THR A 24 -38.48 -5.01 -22.54
C THR A 24 -37.71 -3.96 -23.35
N GLY A 25 -37.00 -4.40 -24.41
CA GLY A 25 -36.13 -3.55 -25.25
C GLY A 25 -36.63 -3.34 -26.68
N PHE A 26 -37.92 -3.53 -26.97
CA PHE A 26 -38.48 -3.24 -28.29
C PHE A 26 -39.85 -2.55 -28.17
N LEU A 27 -39.81 -1.26 -27.83
CA LEU A 27 -40.75 -0.22 -28.26
C LEU A 27 -40.35 1.08 -27.56
N PHE A 28 -39.43 1.84 -28.17
CA PHE A 28 -39.50 3.29 -28.37
C PHE A 28 -38.21 3.73 -29.06
N LEU A 29 -38.30 3.83 -30.38
CA LEU A 29 -37.27 4.33 -31.27
C LEU A 29 -37.03 5.83 -31.09
N ALA A 30 -35.76 6.21 -31.28
CA ALA A 30 -35.27 7.51 -31.71
C ALA A 30 -35.52 8.72 -30.79
N GLY A 31 -34.53 9.05 -29.96
CA GLY A 31 -34.41 10.39 -29.36
C GLY A 31 -33.73 10.46 -28.00
N ILE A 32 -33.73 9.37 -27.22
CA ILE A 32 -33.31 9.39 -25.80
C ILE A 32 -31.98 8.66 -25.56
N GLY A 33 -31.48 7.90 -26.54
CA GLY A 33 -30.28 7.07 -26.41
C GLY A 33 -28.98 7.85 -26.19
N ALA A 34 -28.84 9.05 -26.77
CA ALA A 34 -27.65 9.88 -26.54
C ALA A 34 -27.64 10.53 -25.15
N GLY A 35 -28.82 10.90 -24.63
CA GLY A 35 -28.96 11.50 -23.29
C GLY A 35 -28.69 10.48 -22.20
N ILE A 36 -29.34 9.31 -22.25
CA ILE A 36 -29.12 8.25 -21.25
C ILE A 36 -27.70 7.70 -21.31
N TRP A 37 -27.12 7.54 -22.50
CA TRP A 37 -25.73 7.07 -22.60
C TRP A 37 -24.74 8.13 -22.09
N ALA A 38 -24.97 9.43 -22.35
CA ALA A 38 -24.16 10.49 -21.77
C ALA A 38 -24.34 10.59 -20.23
N THR A 39 -25.54 10.41 -19.70
CA THR A 39 -25.80 10.43 -18.24
C THR A 39 -25.23 9.20 -17.53
N VAL A 40 -25.28 8.02 -18.15
CA VAL A 40 -24.65 6.81 -17.61
C VAL A 40 -23.12 6.90 -17.73
N VAL A 41 -22.58 7.48 -18.79
CA VAL A 41 -21.13 7.72 -18.94
C VAL A 41 -20.65 8.82 -17.98
N THR A 42 -21.46 9.83 -17.62
CA THR A 42 -21.08 10.79 -16.56
C THR A 42 -21.30 10.26 -15.14
N LEU A 43 -22.26 9.36 -14.92
CA LEU A 43 -22.44 8.69 -13.62
C LEU A 43 -21.42 7.57 -13.37
N VAL A 44 -20.90 6.93 -14.43
CA VAL A 44 -19.85 5.91 -14.35
C VAL A 44 -18.45 6.51 -14.58
N GLY A 45 -18.37 7.68 -15.22
CA GLY A 45 -17.14 8.40 -15.51
C GLY A 45 -16.91 9.56 -14.55
N SER A 46 -16.52 9.24 -13.32
CA SER A 46 -15.71 10.07 -12.39
C SER A 46 -15.97 9.64 -10.95
N GLU A 47 -15.64 8.39 -10.60
CA GLU A 47 -15.04 8.22 -9.27
C GLU A 47 -13.69 8.95 -9.34
N LYS A 48 -13.70 10.26 -9.07
CA LYS A 48 -12.49 10.94 -8.65
C LYS A 48 -12.09 10.21 -7.38
N GLU A 49 -11.08 9.34 -7.46
CA GLU A 49 -10.44 8.77 -6.27
C GLU A 49 -10.19 9.96 -5.34
N SER A 50 -10.86 9.98 -4.18
CA SER A 50 -10.74 11.08 -3.25
C SER A 50 -9.30 11.16 -2.80
N LEU A 51 -8.71 12.34 -2.94
CA LEU A 51 -7.38 12.59 -2.40
C LEU A 51 -7.41 12.33 -0.89
N TYR A 52 -6.37 11.68 -0.36
CA TYR A 52 -6.21 11.54 1.09
C TYR A 52 -6.12 12.91 1.74
N ALA A 53 -6.74 13.08 2.90
CA ALA A 53 -6.81 14.36 3.61
C ALA A 53 -5.43 14.88 4.05
N VAL A 54 -4.45 13.99 4.23
CA VAL A 54 -3.06 14.34 4.53
C VAL A 54 -2.21 14.08 3.29
N GLN A 55 -1.37 15.04 2.91
CA GLN A 55 -0.46 14.93 1.77
C GLN A 55 0.92 15.50 2.06
N VAL A 56 1.92 14.93 1.40
CA VAL A 56 3.29 15.44 1.36
C VAL A 56 3.66 15.83 -0.08
N SER A 57 4.15 17.06 -0.24
CA SER A 57 4.61 17.56 -1.53
C SER A 57 5.90 16.86 -1.98
N PRO A 58 5.99 16.35 -3.22
CA PRO A 58 7.23 15.77 -3.73
C PRO A 58 8.31 16.81 -4.05
N GLY A 59 7.95 18.10 -4.16
CA GLY A 59 8.89 19.16 -4.53
C GLY A 59 9.74 19.66 -3.36
N ASP A 60 9.10 19.89 -2.22
CA ASP A 60 9.71 20.52 -1.04
C ASP A 60 9.30 19.87 0.28
N LEU A 61 8.63 18.72 0.22
CA LEU A 61 8.28 17.89 1.38
C LEU A 61 7.30 18.55 2.36
N ARG A 62 6.67 19.67 1.98
CA ARG A 62 5.67 20.32 2.83
C ARG A 62 4.51 19.37 3.13
N LEU A 63 4.06 19.41 4.38
CA LEU A 63 2.86 18.69 4.79
C LEU A 63 1.64 19.60 4.59
N THR A 64 0.63 19.09 3.90
CA THR A 64 -0.65 19.78 3.67
C THR A 64 -1.80 18.92 4.14
N ILE A 65 -2.75 19.56 4.83
CA ILE A 65 -3.95 18.90 5.35
C ILE A 65 -5.17 19.56 4.72
N TYR A 66 -6.10 18.74 4.25
CA TYR A 66 -7.36 19.18 3.70
C TYR A 66 -8.32 19.54 4.82
N ASP A 67 -8.81 20.78 4.80
CA ASP A 67 -9.87 21.25 5.67
C ASP A 67 -11.22 20.98 4.97
N GLU A 68 -11.90 19.93 5.43
CA GLU A 68 -13.20 19.53 4.87
C GLU A 68 -14.29 20.59 5.08
N ASN A 69 -14.19 21.41 6.13
CA ASN A 69 -15.20 22.43 6.43
C ASN A 69 -15.12 23.61 5.46
N GLU A 70 -13.91 23.98 5.06
CA GLU A 70 -13.67 25.11 4.15
C GLU A 70 -13.30 24.69 2.72
N GLY A 71 -13.18 23.39 2.45
CA GLY A 71 -12.87 22.85 1.13
C GLY A 71 -11.50 23.28 0.60
N LYS A 72 -10.50 23.43 1.48
CA LYS A 72 -9.19 23.99 1.10
C LYS A 72 -8.03 23.29 1.80
N TRP A 73 -6.86 23.34 1.18
CA TRP A 73 -5.62 22.82 1.78
C TRP A 73 -4.97 23.85 2.70
N ARG A 74 -4.50 23.40 3.85
CA ARG A 74 -3.78 24.20 4.84
C ARG A 74 -2.40 23.63 5.12
N LEU A 75 -1.48 24.50 5.51
CA LEU A 75 -0.17 24.10 6.02
C LEU A 75 -0.26 23.75 7.51
N LEU A 76 0.67 22.93 8.00
CA LEU A 76 0.76 22.65 9.43
C LEU A 76 1.78 23.57 10.10
N CYS A 77 1.33 24.44 11.00
CA CYS A 77 2.20 25.35 11.74
C CYS A 77 3.23 24.58 12.59
N SER A 78 4.49 25.00 12.53
CA SER A 78 5.60 24.35 13.24
C SER A 78 5.42 24.47 14.75
N SER A 79 5.69 23.38 15.48
CA SER A 79 5.60 23.32 16.94
C SER A 79 6.68 22.43 17.56
N SER A 80 6.68 22.29 18.89
CA SER A 80 7.54 21.33 19.61
C SER A 80 7.19 19.86 19.30
N HIS A 81 6.04 19.58 18.68
CA HIS A 81 5.56 18.23 18.36
C HIS A 81 5.89 17.80 16.92
N ASN A 82 6.70 18.55 16.19
CA ASN A 82 6.99 18.31 14.77
C ASN A 82 7.41 16.86 14.46
N ALA A 83 8.25 16.25 15.31
CA ALA A 83 8.72 14.88 15.09
C ALA A 83 7.56 13.86 15.17
N GLN A 84 6.72 13.95 16.19
CA GLN A 84 5.59 13.05 16.38
C GLN A 84 4.55 13.23 15.26
N VAL A 85 4.27 14.48 14.89
CA VAL A 85 3.31 14.78 13.82
C VAL A 85 3.84 14.32 12.47
N ALA A 86 5.13 14.49 12.18
CA ALA A 86 5.76 13.98 10.98
C ALA A 86 5.64 12.44 10.87
N SER A 87 5.83 11.71 11.99
CA SER A 87 5.65 10.25 12.02
C SER A 87 4.20 9.87 11.74
N LEU A 88 3.26 10.41 12.53
CA LEU A 88 1.84 10.13 12.41
C LEU A 88 1.32 10.45 11.00
N SER A 89 1.74 11.57 10.42
CA SER A 89 1.35 11.97 9.07
C SER A 89 1.83 10.98 8.01
N CYS A 90 3.09 10.53 8.10
CA CYS A 90 3.62 9.55 7.16
C CYS A 90 2.89 8.20 7.29
N GLU A 91 2.62 7.75 8.51
CA GLU A 91 1.88 6.52 8.81
C GLU A 91 0.43 6.60 8.29
N GLU A 92 -0.25 7.72 8.51
CA GLU A 92 -1.63 7.95 8.04
C GLU A 92 -1.73 7.91 6.51
N MET A 93 -0.71 8.41 5.81
CA MET A 93 -0.60 8.34 4.34
C MET A 93 -0.20 6.96 3.79
N GLY A 94 0.06 5.96 4.65
CA GLY A 94 0.46 4.61 4.24
C GLY A 94 1.97 4.42 4.03
N PHE A 95 2.80 5.40 4.39
CA PHE A 95 4.25 5.22 4.49
C PHE A 95 4.59 4.53 5.82
N VAL A 96 5.67 3.75 5.85
CA VAL A 96 6.05 3.02 7.08
C VAL A 96 6.57 3.93 8.18
N ARG A 97 7.24 5.04 7.84
CA ARG A 97 7.79 5.99 8.81
C ARG A 97 8.19 7.33 8.16
N SER A 98 8.37 8.35 9.00
CA SER A 98 9.16 9.54 8.68
C SER A 98 10.66 9.23 8.84
N LEU A 99 11.47 9.62 7.85
CA LEU A 99 12.92 9.52 7.89
C LEU A 99 13.55 10.76 8.55
N SER A 100 12.97 11.93 8.28
CA SER A 100 13.39 13.21 8.83
C SER A 100 12.29 14.25 8.68
N HIS A 101 12.36 15.34 9.44
CA HIS A 101 11.49 16.50 9.27
C HIS A 101 12.30 17.79 9.31
N SER A 102 11.73 18.84 8.73
CA SER A 102 12.31 20.19 8.69
C SER A 102 11.22 21.25 8.79
N VAL A 103 11.63 22.50 8.92
CA VAL A 103 10.71 23.64 9.00
C VAL A 103 10.99 24.61 7.87
N LEU A 104 9.97 24.88 7.07
CA LEU A 104 9.99 25.84 5.98
C LEU A 104 9.29 27.14 6.40
N ALA A 105 9.62 28.24 5.73
CA ALA A 105 9.00 29.55 5.97
C ALA A 105 8.19 29.98 4.75
N ALA A 106 6.94 30.41 4.96
CA ALA A 106 5.97 30.68 3.90
C ALA A 106 6.34 31.86 2.99
N ASP A 107 7.12 32.81 3.49
CA ASP A 107 7.67 33.93 2.74
C ASP A 107 8.66 33.49 1.65
N SER A 108 9.49 32.49 1.96
CA SER A 108 10.52 31.95 1.07
C SER A 108 10.01 30.81 0.18
N ALA A 109 9.21 29.90 0.73
CA ALA A 109 8.74 28.70 0.05
C ALA A 109 7.40 28.91 -0.69
N GLY A 110 6.72 30.04 -0.44
CA GLY A 110 5.36 30.30 -0.94
C GLY A 110 4.30 29.37 -0.34
N SER A 111 3.03 29.63 -0.65
CA SER A 111 1.90 28.83 -0.14
C SER A 111 1.49 27.66 -1.05
N ASN A 112 1.92 27.64 -2.32
CA ASN A 112 1.68 26.54 -3.28
C ASN A 112 0.24 25.99 -3.27
N GLY A 113 -0.76 26.87 -3.39
CA GLY A 113 -2.19 26.47 -3.43
C GLY A 113 -2.82 26.18 -2.07
N THR A 114 -2.10 26.40 -0.96
CA THR A 114 -2.66 26.34 0.41
C THR A 114 -3.11 27.70 0.92
N SER A 115 -4.07 27.69 1.83
CA SER A 115 -4.70 28.88 2.39
C SER A 115 -4.91 28.73 3.90
N GLY A 116 -4.01 29.30 4.69
CA GLY A 116 -4.05 29.28 6.16
C GLY A 116 -3.36 28.06 6.77
N TYR A 117 -3.51 27.91 8.09
CA TYR A 117 -2.78 26.92 8.88
C TYR A 117 -3.67 26.08 9.78
N PHE A 118 -3.21 24.87 10.07
CA PHE A 118 -3.60 24.10 11.25
C PHE A 118 -2.50 24.18 12.30
N CYS A 119 -2.89 24.17 13.57
CA CYS A 119 -2.02 23.99 14.72
C CYS A 119 -2.39 22.68 15.41
N VAL A 120 -1.41 22.10 16.10
CA VAL A 120 -1.56 20.83 16.80
C VAL A 120 -1.93 21.09 18.25
N ASP A 121 -3.04 20.50 18.71
CA ASP A 121 -3.38 20.39 20.13
C ASP A 121 -2.56 19.26 20.76
N GLY A 122 -1.47 19.64 21.44
CA GLY A 122 -0.55 18.71 22.08
C GLY A 122 -1.19 17.85 23.18
N SER A 123 -2.35 18.25 23.72
CA SER A 123 -3.08 17.45 24.72
C SER A 123 -3.81 16.25 24.10
N ARG A 124 -4.20 16.37 22.83
CA ARG A 124 -4.93 15.33 22.09
C ARG A 124 -4.01 14.42 21.28
N LEU A 125 -2.89 14.96 20.80
CA LEU A 125 -1.96 14.26 19.92
C LEU A 125 -1.53 12.86 20.41
N PRO A 126 -1.24 12.61 21.72
CA PRO A 126 -0.86 11.28 22.19
C PRO A 126 -1.95 10.21 22.06
N TYR A 127 -3.21 10.61 21.96
CA TYR A 127 -4.38 9.72 21.90
C TYR A 127 -5.02 9.68 20.51
N ALA A 128 -4.60 10.59 19.63
CA ALA A 128 -5.15 10.73 18.30
C ALA A 128 -4.78 9.50 17.44
N ARG A 129 -5.77 8.92 16.77
CA ARG A 129 -5.55 7.88 15.75
C ARG A 129 -5.39 8.48 14.36
N MET A 130 -6.12 9.56 14.10
CA MET A 130 -5.99 10.38 12.91
C MET A 130 -5.46 11.74 13.31
N LEU A 131 -4.59 12.34 12.50
CA LEU A 131 -4.02 13.64 12.79
C LEU A 131 -5.11 14.70 12.98
N SER A 132 -6.18 14.64 12.18
CA SER A 132 -7.33 15.55 12.22
C SER A 132 -7.98 15.67 13.61
N GLU A 133 -7.92 14.65 14.45
CA GLU A 133 -8.46 14.65 15.83
C GLU A 133 -7.72 15.62 16.76
N ALA A 134 -6.47 15.94 16.42
CA ALA A 134 -5.58 16.82 17.16
C ALA A 134 -5.29 18.15 16.44
N LEU A 135 -5.99 18.47 15.36
CA LEU A 135 -5.79 19.73 14.63
C LEU A 135 -6.86 20.77 14.94
N VAL A 136 -6.43 22.03 15.03
CA VAL A 136 -7.31 23.19 15.15
C VAL A 136 -6.88 24.25 14.15
N VAL A 137 -7.84 24.92 13.51
CA VAL A 137 -7.53 26.08 12.66
C VAL A 137 -6.92 27.17 13.53
N CYS A 138 -5.81 27.76 13.07
CA CYS A 138 -5.10 28.76 13.84
C CYS A 138 -4.44 29.81 12.94
N GLU A 139 -4.07 30.92 13.57
CA GLU A 139 -3.08 31.83 13.02
C GLU A 139 -1.68 31.29 13.34
N CYS A 140 -0.80 31.27 12.35
CA CYS A 140 0.60 30.85 12.50
C CYS A 140 1.50 32.10 12.34
N PRO A 141 1.66 32.92 13.39
CA PRO A 141 2.30 34.24 13.27
C PRO A 141 3.77 34.17 12.82
N THR A 142 4.43 33.04 13.07
CA THR A 142 5.80 32.80 12.60
C THR A 142 5.88 32.54 11.10
N GLY A 143 4.77 32.17 10.44
CA GLY A 143 4.75 31.74 9.05
C GLY A 143 5.58 30.47 8.79
N ARG A 144 5.95 29.74 9.84
CA ARG A 144 6.81 28.55 9.76
C ARG A 144 5.99 27.28 9.82
N PHE A 145 6.20 26.36 8.91
CA PHE A 145 5.39 25.15 8.77
C PHE A 145 6.24 23.89 8.59
N LEU A 146 5.62 22.75 8.91
CA LEU A 146 6.26 21.44 8.90
C LEU A 146 6.45 20.90 7.48
N ALA A 147 7.63 20.38 7.22
CA ALA A 147 7.94 19.51 6.08
C ALA A 147 8.47 18.18 6.61
N THR A 148 8.12 17.07 5.95
CA THR A 148 8.50 15.71 6.37
C THR A 148 8.95 14.89 5.17
N LEU A 149 10.08 14.19 5.33
CA LEU A 149 10.53 13.18 4.38
C LEU A 149 10.00 11.83 4.85
N CYS A 150 8.93 11.34 4.23
CA CYS A 150 8.48 9.97 4.43
C CYS A 150 9.37 8.98 3.66
N GLN A 151 9.49 7.74 4.14
CA GLN A 151 10.19 6.70 3.41
C GLN A 151 9.44 6.38 2.11
N ASP A 152 10.04 6.67 0.94
CA ASP A 152 9.45 6.38 -0.37
C ASP A 152 9.06 4.90 -0.53
N CYS A 153 7.95 4.63 -1.21
CA CYS A 153 7.40 3.29 -1.41
C CYS A 153 6.46 3.22 -2.63
N GLY A 154 6.11 1.99 -3.05
CA GLY A 154 5.03 1.73 -4.02
C GLY A 154 5.33 2.15 -5.46
N ARG A 155 6.54 2.67 -5.73
CA ARG A 155 6.94 3.18 -7.05
C ARG A 155 7.99 2.31 -7.71
N ARG A 156 7.77 1.96 -8.98
CA ARG A 156 8.79 1.36 -9.85
C ARG A 156 9.76 2.44 -10.30
N LYS A 157 11.06 2.14 -10.34
CA LYS A 157 12.07 3.05 -10.92
C LYS A 157 12.30 2.81 -12.43
N LEU A 158 11.80 1.69 -12.95
CA LEU A 158 11.86 1.34 -14.38
C LEU A 158 10.49 1.52 -15.04
N SER A 159 10.49 2.00 -16.29
CA SER A 159 9.35 1.92 -17.18
C SER A 159 9.23 0.49 -17.70
N VAL A 160 8.39 -0.32 -17.07
CA VAL A 160 8.12 -1.70 -17.53
C VAL A 160 6.74 -1.74 -18.18
N GLU A 161 6.66 -2.22 -19.41
CA GLU A 161 5.40 -2.31 -20.17
C GLU A 161 4.37 -3.23 -19.48
N ARG A 162 3.08 -2.90 -19.66
CA ARG A 162 1.97 -3.69 -19.14
C ARG A 162 1.75 -4.90 -20.05
N ILE A 163 2.03 -6.10 -19.55
CA ILE A 163 1.69 -7.36 -20.20
C ILE A 163 0.46 -7.95 -19.50
N VAL A 164 -0.51 -8.47 -20.27
CA VAL A 164 -1.82 -8.96 -19.81
C VAL A 164 -1.89 -10.48 -20.00
N GLY A 165 -2.45 -11.21 -19.02
CA GLY A 165 -2.83 -12.62 -19.21
C GLY A 165 -2.01 -13.69 -18.47
N GLY A 166 -1.37 -13.38 -17.33
CA GLY A 166 -0.70 -14.38 -16.50
C GLY A 166 0.58 -14.94 -17.13
N GLN A 167 1.67 -14.19 -17.05
CA GLN A 167 2.96 -14.54 -17.63
C GLN A 167 4.11 -14.33 -16.64
N ASP A 168 5.32 -14.75 -17.01
CA ASP A 168 6.53 -14.47 -16.26
C ASP A 168 6.69 -12.96 -16.06
N ALA A 169 6.86 -12.55 -14.80
CA ALA A 169 7.03 -11.17 -14.45
C ALA A 169 8.44 -10.69 -14.81
N SER A 170 8.53 -9.51 -15.44
CA SER A 170 9.81 -8.85 -15.75
C SER A 170 10.52 -8.35 -14.49
N LEU A 171 11.86 -8.35 -14.54
CA LEU A 171 12.69 -7.82 -13.46
C LEU A 171 12.37 -6.33 -13.18
N GLY A 172 12.23 -5.97 -11.90
CA GLY A 172 11.90 -4.61 -11.48
C GLY A 172 10.43 -4.21 -11.58
N LYS A 173 9.54 -5.09 -12.09
CA LYS A 173 8.09 -4.81 -12.14
C LYS A 173 7.43 -4.89 -10.75
N TRP A 174 7.91 -5.78 -9.89
CA TRP A 174 7.42 -5.94 -8.51
C TRP A 174 8.60 -5.92 -7.55
N PRO A 175 9.26 -4.75 -7.40
CA PRO A 175 10.56 -4.66 -6.70
C PRO A 175 10.47 -4.90 -5.19
N TRP A 176 9.26 -4.96 -4.64
CA TRP A 176 9.00 -5.35 -3.26
C TRP A 176 8.88 -6.86 -3.05
N GLN A 177 8.67 -7.65 -4.11
CA GLN A 177 8.45 -9.09 -3.97
C GLN A 177 9.74 -9.78 -3.52
N VAL A 178 9.63 -10.61 -2.47
CA VAL A 178 10.73 -11.47 -2.01
C VAL A 178 10.31 -12.93 -1.94
N SER A 179 11.31 -13.81 -2.04
CA SER A 179 11.21 -15.24 -1.79
C SER A 179 11.78 -15.55 -0.42
N LEU A 180 10.97 -16.12 0.46
CA LEU A 180 11.36 -16.57 1.79
C LEU A 180 11.83 -18.02 1.70
N ARG A 181 13.08 -18.25 2.11
CA ARG A 181 13.74 -19.55 1.96
C ARG A 181 14.16 -20.10 3.31
N TYR A 182 13.87 -21.37 3.55
CA TYR A 182 14.36 -22.13 4.70
C TYR A 182 15.27 -23.24 4.18
N ASP A 183 16.52 -23.29 4.66
CA ASP A 183 17.56 -24.20 4.16
C ASP A 183 17.77 -24.16 2.64
N GLY A 184 17.62 -22.97 2.05
CA GLY A 184 17.80 -22.76 0.61
C GLY A 184 16.57 -23.08 -0.23
N THR A 185 15.52 -23.69 0.32
CA THR A 185 14.27 -23.98 -0.38
C THR A 185 13.26 -22.85 -0.20
N HIS A 186 12.65 -22.39 -1.28
CA HIS A 186 11.53 -21.45 -1.22
C HIS A 186 10.31 -22.07 -0.57
N LEU A 187 9.73 -21.36 0.40
CA LEU A 187 8.51 -21.78 1.10
C LEU A 187 7.38 -20.78 0.96
N CYS A 188 7.70 -19.48 1.03
CA CYS A 188 6.69 -18.42 1.05
C CYS A 188 7.14 -17.19 0.25
N GLY A 189 6.17 -16.36 -0.12
CA GLY A 189 6.42 -14.99 -0.56
C GLY A 189 6.45 -14.01 0.62
N GLY A 190 6.93 -12.81 0.35
CA GLY A 190 6.79 -11.66 1.24
C GLY A 190 6.94 -10.37 0.44
N SER A 191 6.73 -9.24 1.12
CA SER A 191 6.89 -7.91 0.55
C SER A 191 7.84 -7.06 1.39
N VAL A 192 8.80 -6.40 0.76
CA VAL A 192 9.64 -5.39 1.42
C VAL A 192 8.76 -4.20 1.82
N ILE A 193 8.80 -3.79 3.08
CA ILE A 193 8.11 -2.58 3.57
C ILE A 193 9.10 -1.52 4.06
N SER A 194 10.34 -1.91 4.41
CA SER A 194 11.46 -0.99 4.64
C SER A 194 12.79 -1.69 4.36
N ALA A 195 13.91 -0.98 4.51
CA ALA A 195 15.22 -1.57 4.27
C ALA A 195 15.49 -2.81 5.14
N GLU A 196 14.90 -2.89 6.32
CA GLU A 196 15.17 -3.94 7.31
C GLU A 196 13.96 -4.85 7.58
N TRP A 197 12.82 -4.58 6.94
CA TRP A 197 11.57 -5.28 7.25
C TRP A 197 10.86 -5.82 6.01
N VAL A 198 10.46 -7.08 6.12
CA VAL A 198 9.58 -7.76 5.18
C VAL A 198 8.29 -8.15 5.90
N ILE A 199 7.15 -7.88 5.26
CA ILE A 199 5.83 -8.39 5.68
C ILE A 199 5.50 -9.69 4.95
N THR A 200 4.90 -10.63 5.67
CA THR A 200 4.50 -11.95 5.14
C THR A 200 3.37 -12.53 5.99
N ALA A 201 3.04 -13.80 5.77
CA ALA A 201 2.01 -14.53 6.50
C ALA A 201 2.59 -15.27 7.72
N ALA A 202 1.78 -15.45 8.75
CA ALA A 202 2.15 -16.20 9.95
C ALA A 202 2.32 -17.70 9.63
N HIS A 203 1.46 -18.27 8.79
CA HIS A 203 1.49 -19.69 8.44
C HIS A 203 2.81 -20.17 7.78
N CYS A 204 3.66 -19.24 7.34
CA CYS A 204 5.00 -19.53 6.82
C CYS A 204 5.96 -20.11 7.86
N PHE A 205 5.65 -19.97 9.16
CA PHE A 205 6.53 -20.33 10.28
C PHE A 205 5.95 -21.44 11.19
N PRO A 206 5.51 -22.60 10.65
CA PRO A 206 5.09 -23.72 11.49
C PRO A 206 6.27 -24.22 12.34
N GLU A 207 6.00 -25.03 13.36
CA GLU A 207 7.00 -25.54 14.33
C GLU A 207 8.33 -25.96 13.68
N ARG A 208 8.26 -26.76 12.61
CA ARG A 208 9.43 -27.27 11.86
C ARG A 208 10.34 -26.20 11.24
N ASN A 209 9.82 -24.98 11.05
CA ASN A 209 10.50 -23.87 10.39
C ASN A 209 10.78 -22.70 11.34
N ARG A 210 10.86 -22.90 12.66
CA ARG A 210 11.05 -21.80 13.62
C ARG A 210 12.52 -21.40 13.90
N VAL A 211 13.49 -22.15 13.37
CA VAL A 211 14.92 -21.82 13.56
C VAL A 211 15.31 -20.64 12.68
N VAL A 212 15.34 -19.44 13.26
CA VAL A 212 15.56 -18.16 12.55
C VAL A 212 16.83 -18.15 11.69
N SER A 213 17.93 -18.72 12.18
CA SER A 213 19.22 -18.73 11.47
C SER A 213 19.23 -19.52 10.15
N ARG A 214 18.22 -20.37 9.91
CA ARG A 214 18.03 -21.13 8.67
C ARG A 214 17.20 -20.39 7.63
N TRP A 215 16.56 -19.28 8.02
CA TRP A 215 15.81 -18.43 7.10
C TRP A 215 16.71 -17.47 6.33
N ARG A 216 16.34 -17.25 5.08
CA ARG A 216 16.94 -16.27 4.18
C ARG A 216 15.85 -15.57 3.38
N VAL A 217 16.01 -14.27 3.18
CA VAL A 217 15.18 -13.47 2.29
C VAL A 217 15.94 -13.28 0.98
N PHE A 218 15.33 -13.68 -0.13
CA PHE A 218 15.87 -13.50 -1.48
C PHE A 218 15.09 -12.42 -2.22
N ALA A 219 15.78 -11.36 -2.67
CA ALA A 219 15.21 -10.16 -3.27
C ALA A 219 15.94 -9.76 -4.57
N GLY A 220 15.32 -8.87 -5.36
CA GLY A 220 15.97 -8.25 -6.52
C GLY A 220 16.16 -9.16 -7.73
N ALA A 221 15.47 -10.30 -7.79
CA ALA A 221 15.50 -11.20 -8.93
C ALA A 221 14.16 -11.94 -9.12
N VAL A 222 13.83 -12.26 -10.38
CA VAL A 222 12.58 -12.96 -10.75
C VAL A 222 12.74 -14.46 -10.94
N SER A 223 13.95 -14.94 -11.27
CA SER A 223 14.28 -16.36 -11.30
C SER A 223 14.83 -16.80 -9.94
N GLN A 224 14.33 -17.91 -9.40
CA GLN A 224 14.77 -18.44 -8.10
C GLN A 224 16.24 -18.89 -8.11
N SER A 225 16.74 -19.33 -9.28
CA SER A 225 18.12 -19.77 -9.48
C SER A 225 19.06 -18.65 -9.91
N SER A 226 18.60 -17.40 -9.96
CA SER A 226 19.44 -16.26 -10.38
C SER A 226 20.57 -16.02 -9.38
N ALA A 227 21.81 -16.09 -9.87
CA ALA A 227 23.00 -15.68 -9.10
C ALA A 227 23.08 -14.16 -8.85
N LYS A 228 22.22 -13.36 -9.51
CA LYS A 228 22.17 -11.89 -9.36
C LYS A 228 21.23 -11.43 -8.25
N GLY A 229 20.43 -12.33 -7.67
CA GLY A 229 19.55 -11.97 -6.56
C GLY A 229 20.33 -11.77 -5.27
N LEU A 230 19.84 -10.87 -4.42
CA LEU A 230 20.40 -10.61 -3.12
C LEU A 230 19.78 -11.56 -2.09
N GLN A 231 20.62 -12.24 -1.30
CA GLN A 231 20.17 -13.11 -0.23
C GLN A 231 20.64 -12.57 1.12
N VAL A 232 19.69 -12.31 2.03
CA VAL A 232 19.96 -11.68 3.34
C VAL A 232 19.50 -12.62 4.46
N GLY A 233 20.25 -12.62 5.57
CA GLY A 233 19.87 -13.31 6.81
C GLY A 233 18.69 -12.65 7.52
N VAL A 234 18.20 -13.31 8.56
CA VAL A 234 17.06 -12.87 9.38
C VAL A 234 17.51 -12.86 10.84
N THR A 235 17.17 -11.80 11.57
CA THR A 235 17.49 -11.65 13.01
C THR A 235 16.32 -12.01 13.90
N SER A 236 15.10 -11.67 13.49
CA SER A 236 13.89 -12.01 14.23
C SER A 236 12.68 -12.17 13.30
N ILE A 237 11.69 -12.92 13.79
CA ILE A 237 10.40 -13.11 13.14
C ILE A 237 9.34 -12.76 14.18
N VAL A 238 8.51 -11.77 13.88
CA VAL A 238 7.44 -11.27 14.74
C VAL A 238 6.13 -11.61 14.08
N TYR A 239 5.48 -12.66 14.55
CA TYR A 239 4.17 -13.08 14.06
C TYR A 239 3.04 -12.60 14.98
N HIS A 240 1.84 -12.46 14.45
CA HIS A 240 0.70 -12.01 15.24
C HIS A 240 0.30 -13.05 16.30
N GLY A 241 0.25 -12.63 17.58
CA GLY A 241 -0.04 -13.54 18.69
C GLY A 241 -1.44 -14.19 18.66
N GLY A 242 -2.37 -13.56 17.95
CA GLY A 242 -3.72 -14.07 17.69
C GLY A 242 -3.84 -15.04 16.49
N TYR A 243 -2.74 -15.50 15.89
CA TYR A 243 -2.80 -16.55 14.85
C TYR A 243 -2.96 -17.93 15.51
N HIS A 244 -4.19 -18.44 15.52
CA HIS A 244 -4.57 -19.65 16.25
C HIS A 244 -3.78 -20.91 15.87
N PRO A 245 -3.40 -21.16 14.60
CA PRO A 245 -2.68 -22.37 14.22
C PRO A 245 -1.28 -22.52 14.83
N PHE A 246 -0.73 -21.48 15.46
CA PHE A 246 0.49 -21.63 16.27
C PHE A 246 0.26 -22.22 17.65
N GLN A 247 -0.95 -22.08 18.20
CA GLN A 247 -1.34 -22.64 19.49
C GLN A 247 -1.94 -24.03 19.33
N ASP A 248 -2.81 -24.20 18.32
CA ASP A 248 -3.36 -25.48 17.93
C ASP A 248 -3.19 -25.68 16.42
N PRO A 249 -2.24 -26.51 15.95
CA PRO A 249 -1.99 -26.73 14.53
C PRO A 249 -3.15 -27.41 13.79
N ASN A 250 -4.16 -27.92 14.51
CA ASN A 250 -5.38 -28.48 13.90
C ASN A 250 -6.51 -27.44 13.80
N SER A 251 -6.28 -26.21 14.25
CA SER A 251 -7.26 -25.13 14.10
C SER A 251 -7.41 -24.74 12.63
N GLU A 252 -8.65 -24.68 12.18
CA GLU A 252 -9.01 -24.14 10.86
C GLU A 252 -9.17 -22.60 10.88
N GLU A 253 -9.05 -21.98 12.05
CA GLU A 253 -9.16 -20.53 12.23
C GLU A 253 -7.88 -19.82 11.81
N ASN A 254 -7.81 -19.41 10.54
CA ASN A 254 -6.66 -18.72 9.96
C ASN A 254 -6.70 -17.18 10.12
N SER A 255 -7.47 -16.67 11.08
CA SER A 255 -7.51 -15.25 11.42
C SER A 255 -6.14 -14.74 11.86
N ASN A 256 -5.82 -13.48 11.56
CA ASN A 256 -4.55 -12.83 11.90
C ASN A 256 -3.31 -13.49 11.28
N ASP A 257 -3.43 -14.02 10.06
CA ASP A 257 -2.33 -14.63 9.32
C ASP A 257 -1.34 -13.57 8.76
N ILE A 258 -0.59 -12.94 9.67
CA ILE A 258 0.36 -11.87 9.37
C ILE A 258 1.60 -11.99 10.26
N ALA A 259 2.76 -11.71 9.66
CA ALA A 259 4.05 -11.69 10.34
C ALA A 259 5.02 -10.69 9.69
N LEU A 260 6.02 -10.30 10.46
CA LEU A 260 7.13 -9.45 10.06
C LEU A 260 8.46 -10.21 10.22
N MET A 261 9.35 -10.07 9.25
CA MET A 261 10.72 -10.56 9.34
C MET A 261 11.68 -9.38 9.40
N HIS A 262 12.49 -9.33 10.45
CA HIS A 262 13.57 -8.36 10.60
C HIS A 262 14.85 -8.94 9.98
N LEU A 263 15.41 -8.20 9.03
CA LEU A 263 16.59 -8.65 8.28
C LEU A 263 17.86 -8.52 9.13
N ALA A 264 18.87 -9.32 8.83
CA ALA A 264 20.18 -9.24 9.48
C ALA A 264 21.05 -8.08 8.96
N ALA A 265 20.71 -7.54 7.79
CA ALA A 265 21.32 -6.36 7.22
C ALA A 265 20.29 -5.60 6.39
N PRO A 266 20.35 -4.27 6.33
CA PRO A 266 19.45 -3.48 5.50
C PRO A 266 19.66 -3.76 4.01
N LEU A 267 18.56 -3.87 3.27
CA LEU A 267 18.55 -3.91 1.81
C LEU A 267 18.96 -2.55 1.25
N SER A 268 19.83 -2.54 0.25
CA SER A 268 20.10 -1.35 -0.56
C SER A 268 19.02 -1.21 -1.63
N PHE A 269 18.21 -0.15 -1.54
CA PHE A 269 17.17 0.11 -2.52
C PHE A 269 17.75 0.54 -3.87
N ASN A 270 17.24 -0.06 -4.94
CA ASN A 270 17.63 0.18 -6.32
C ASN A 270 16.44 -0.08 -7.25
N GLU A 271 16.63 -0.11 -8.56
CA GLU A 271 15.58 -0.35 -9.53
C GLU A 271 14.87 -1.72 -9.43
N PHE A 272 15.47 -2.68 -8.71
CA PHE A 272 14.96 -4.04 -8.53
C PHE A 272 14.50 -4.36 -7.11
N ILE A 273 14.86 -3.52 -6.12
CA ILE A 273 14.49 -3.65 -4.72
C ILE A 273 13.95 -2.31 -4.23
N GLN A 274 12.65 -2.24 -3.96
CA GLN A 274 11.95 -1.08 -3.43
C GLN A 274 10.85 -1.55 -2.48
N PRO A 275 10.50 -0.78 -1.45
CA PRO A 275 9.41 -1.14 -0.56
C PRO A 275 8.04 -0.89 -1.21
N VAL A 276 7.04 -1.67 -0.82
CA VAL A 276 5.62 -1.39 -1.10
C VAL A 276 5.06 -0.47 -0.02
N CYS A 277 4.09 0.38 -0.38
CA CYS A 277 3.35 1.15 0.61
C CYS A 277 2.34 0.28 1.34
N LEU A 278 1.95 0.70 2.54
CA LEU A 278 0.78 0.18 3.22
C LEU A 278 -0.48 0.94 2.75
N PRO A 279 -1.68 0.38 2.94
CA PRO A 279 -2.91 1.15 2.78
C PRO A 279 -2.88 2.37 3.71
N ALA A 280 -3.34 3.52 3.20
CA ALA A 280 -3.52 4.70 4.04
C ALA A 280 -4.62 4.43 5.10
N LEU A 281 -4.57 5.15 6.20
CA LEU A 281 -5.54 4.98 7.28
C LEU A 281 -6.96 5.27 6.78
N GLY A 282 -7.88 4.33 7.00
CA GLY A 282 -9.26 4.46 6.55
C GLY A 282 -9.47 4.21 5.05
N GLN A 283 -8.42 3.86 4.29
CA GLN A 283 -8.57 3.50 2.87
C GLN A 283 -9.42 2.22 2.73
N PRO A 284 -10.60 2.29 2.06
CA PRO A 284 -11.44 1.12 1.91
C PRO A 284 -10.87 0.16 0.86
N LEU A 285 -11.10 -1.14 1.06
CA LEU A 285 -10.96 -2.12 -0.01
C LEU A 285 -12.20 -2.03 -0.90
N VAL A 286 -12.02 -1.66 -2.17
CA VAL A 286 -13.12 -1.49 -3.12
C VAL A 286 -13.41 -2.82 -3.81
N ASP A 287 -14.61 -3.36 -3.57
CA ASP A 287 -15.05 -4.60 -4.19
C ASP A 287 -15.02 -4.50 -5.73
N GLY A 288 -14.50 -5.54 -6.38
CA GLY A 288 -14.35 -5.58 -7.83
C GLY A 288 -13.16 -4.78 -8.38
N LYS A 289 -12.40 -4.03 -7.55
CA LYS A 289 -11.15 -3.38 -7.98
C LYS A 289 -10.12 -4.45 -8.37
N ILE A 290 -9.59 -4.35 -9.59
CA ILE A 290 -8.60 -5.30 -10.11
C ILE A 290 -7.25 -5.03 -9.43
N CYS A 291 -6.76 -6.02 -8.70
CA CYS A 291 -5.44 -6.03 -8.09
C CYS A 291 -4.54 -7.08 -8.76
N THR A 292 -3.23 -7.04 -8.49
CA THR A 292 -2.26 -8.02 -9.00
C THR A 292 -1.68 -8.85 -7.86
N VAL A 293 -1.59 -10.16 -8.07
CA VAL A 293 -0.89 -11.09 -7.18
C VAL A 293 0.36 -11.62 -7.87
N THR A 294 1.48 -11.68 -7.14
CA THR A 294 2.77 -12.15 -7.64
C THR A 294 3.35 -13.24 -6.75
N GLY A 295 4.15 -14.14 -7.32
CA GLY A 295 4.85 -15.15 -6.54
C GLY A 295 5.54 -16.22 -7.36
N TRP A 296 6.07 -17.22 -6.65
CA TRP A 296 6.68 -18.44 -7.20
C TRP A 296 5.91 -19.70 -6.79
N GLY A 297 4.71 -19.54 -6.23
CA GLY A 297 3.85 -20.67 -5.88
C GLY A 297 3.39 -21.42 -7.12
N ASN A 298 2.88 -22.65 -6.91
CA ASN A 298 2.44 -23.53 -7.99
C ASN A 298 1.42 -22.83 -8.89
N THR A 299 1.67 -22.84 -10.20
CA THR A 299 0.78 -22.23 -11.21
C THR A 299 -0.49 -23.06 -11.45
N GLN A 300 -0.57 -24.25 -10.85
CA GLN A 300 -1.73 -25.15 -10.84
C GLN A 300 -1.82 -25.81 -9.46
N TYR A 301 -3.04 -26.16 -9.01
CA TYR A 301 -3.26 -26.81 -7.71
C TYR A 301 -2.46 -28.13 -7.54
N TYR A 302 -2.14 -28.80 -8.66
CA TYR A 302 -1.27 -30.00 -8.71
C TYR A 302 0.08 -29.76 -9.40
N GLY A 303 0.46 -28.51 -9.67
CA GLY A 303 1.77 -28.20 -10.25
C GLY A 303 2.87 -28.57 -9.26
N LYS A 304 3.79 -29.47 -9.65
CA LYS A 304 5.04 -29.66 -8.90
C LYS A 304 5.95 -28.44 -9.12
N PRO A 305 6.74 -28.05 -8.10
CA PRO A 305 7.67 -26.92 -8.20
C PRO A 305 8.72 -27.10 -9.29
#